data_AF-A0AAW9BSB5-F1
#
_entry.id   AF-A0AAW9BSB5-F1
#
_cell.length_a   1.000
_cell.length_b   1.000
_cell.length_c   1.000
_cell.angle_alpha   90.00
_cell.angle_beta   90.00
_cell.angle_gamma   90.00
#
_symmetry.space_group_name_H-M   'P 1'
#
loop_
_entity.id
_entity.type
_entity.pdbx_description
1 polymer ?
#
loop_
_entity_poly.entity_id
_entity_poly.type
_entity_poly.pdbx_seq_one_letter_code
_entity_poly.pdbx_strand_id
1 'polypeptide(L)' 'DLVVRDDDKEETVRARLGVYHEQTAPLIDYYGKEAAAGKTKYLKFDGTKQVAEVSADIEKALA' A
#
# COMPACT_ATOMS: atom_id res chain seq x y z
N ASP A 1 20.00 8.56 21.33
CA ASP A 1 19.58 7.18 21.63
C ASP A 1 18.60 6.66 20.62
N LEU A 2 18.63 5.34 20.40
CA LEU A 2 17.65 4.63 19.61
C LEU A 2 16.35 4.50 20.43
N VAL A 3 15.22 4.89 19.85
CA VAL A 3 13.89 4.81 20.46
C VAL A 3 12.94 4.11 19.51
N VAL A 4 12.07 3.26 20.06
CA VAL A 4 10.94 2.66 19.35
C VAL A 4 9.71 3.53 19.61
N ARG A 5 8.98 3.91 18.56
CA ARG A 5 7.75 4.68 18.71
C ARG A 5 6.65 3.81 19.31
N ASP A 6 5.73 4.43 20.04
CA ASP A 6 4.63 3.70 20.67
C ASP A 6 3.72 2.97 19.67
N ASP A 7 3.61 3.48 18.44
CA ASP A 7 2.78 2.87 17.39
C ASP A 7 3.46 1.73 16.63
N ASP A 8 4.77 1.53 16.83
CA ASP A 8 5.55 0.43 16.26
C ASP A 8 5.57 -0.81 17.19
N LYS A 9 4.86 -0.77 18.33
CA LYS A 9 4.66 -1.93 19.20
C LYS A 9 3.82 -2.99 18.48
N GLU A 10 4.16 -4.27 18.66
CA GLU A 10 3.52 -5.39 17.97
C GLU A 10 1.98 -5.39 18.10
N GLU A 11 1.47 -5.16 19.31
CA GLU A 11 0.02 -5.09 19.56
C GLU A 11 -0.65 -4.01 18.69
N THR A 12 -0.06 -2.81 18.67
CA THR A 12 -0.55 -1.70 17.84
C THR A 12 -0.48 -2.01 16.36
N VAL A 13 0.61 -2.65 15.90
CA VAL A 13 0.78 -3.05 14.50
C VAL A 13 -0.28 -4.08 14.09
N ARG A 14 -0.52 -5.11 14.92
CA ARG A 14 -1.54 -6.13 14.66
C ARG A 14 -2.95 -5.54 14.62
N ALA A 15 -3.27 -4.65 15.56
CA ALA A 15 -4.56 -3.95 15.59
C ALA A 15 -4.77 -3.12 14.31
N ARG A 16 -3.75 -2.35 13.89
CA ARG A 16 -3.80 -1.55 12.66
C ARG A 16 -3.93 -2.40 11.40
N LEU A 17 -3.26 -3.54 11.33
CA LEU A 17 -3.41 -4.49 10.21
C LEU A 17 -4.83 -5.06 10.13
N GLY A 18 -5.45 -5.38 11.27
CA GLY A 18 -6.86 -5.79 11.33
C GLY A 18 -7.79 -4.72 10.75
N VAL A 19 -7.68 -3.48 11.23
CA VAL A 19 -8.46 -2.34 10.74
C VAL A 19 -8.21 -2.06 9.25
N TYR A 20 -6.96 -2.18 8.79
CA TYR A 20 -6.63 -2.07 7.37
C TYR A 20 -7.41 -3.08 6.53
N HIS A 21 -7.43 -4.35 6.91
CA HIS A 21 -8.15 -5.38 6.17
C HIS A 21 -9.67 -5.19 6.19
N GLU A 22 -10.22 -4.71 7.29
CA GLU A 22 -11.66 -4.46 7.43
C GLU A 22 -12.12 -3.22 6.65
N GLN A 23 -11.37 -2.12 6.73
CA GLN A 23 -11.86 -0.81 6.29
C GLN A 23 -11.13 -0.25 5.07
N THR A 24 -9.82 -0.51 4.94
CA THR A 24 -8.98 0.09 3.88
C THR A 24 -8.82 -0.83 2.67
N ALA A 25 -8.66 -2.14 2.87
CA ALA A 25 -8.48 -3.10 1.79
C ALA A 25 -9.65 -3.13 0.77
N PRO A 26 -10.93 -2.94 1.16
CA PRO A 26 -12.03 -2.84 0.19
C PRO A 26 -11.88 -1.71 -0.84
N LEU A 27 -11.13 -0.64 -0.52
CA LEU A 27 -10.86 0.45 -1.45
C LEU A 27 -10.03 0.00 -2.66
N ILE A 28 -9.27 -1.10 -2.54
CA ILE A 28 -8.53 -1.69 -3.66
C ILE A 28 -9.50 -2.12 -4.77
N ASP A 29 -10.60 -2.81 -4.40
CA ASP A 29 -11.63 -3.23 -5.35
C ASP A 29 -12.35 -2.01 -5.95
N TYR A 30 -12.69 -1.02 -5.12
CA TYR A 30 -13.31 0.22 -5.59
C TYR A 30 -12.49 0.92 -6.67
N TYR A 31 -11.20 1.20 -6.41
CA TYR A 31 -10.35 1.87 -7.40
C TYR A 31 -9.98 0.97 -8.58
N GLY A 32 -9.94 -0.34 -8.40
CA GLY A 32 -9.83 -1.30 -9.49
C GLY A 32 -11.01 -1.21 -10.47
N LYS A 33 -12.25 -1.07 -9.96
CA LYS A 33 -13.45 -0.86 -10.76
C LYS A 33 -13.46 0.50 -11.46
N GLU A 34 -13.05 1.56 -10.77
CA GLU A 34 -12.96 2.89 -11.39
C GLU A 34 -11.92 2.92 -12.53
N ALA A 35 -10.82 2.17 -12.39
CA ALA A 35 -9.84 2.02 -13.46
C ALA A 35 -10.36 1.17 -14.63
N ALA A 36 -11.09 0.08 -14.36
CA ALA A 36 -11.75 -0.71 -15.40
C ALA A 36 -12.82 0.10 -16.17
N ALA A 37 -13.48 1.05 -15.48
CA ALA A 37 -14.39 2.01 -16.07
C ALA A 37 -13.69 3.17 -16.82
N GLY A 38 -12.35 3.17 -16.88
CA GLY A 38 -11.55 4.19 -17.56
C GLY A 38 -11.50 5.55 -16.86
N LYS A 39 -11.93 5.64 -15.60
CA LYS A 39 -12.00 6.91 -14.85
C LYS A 39 -10.69 7.28 -14.17
N THR A 40 -9.82 6.30 -13.92
CA THR A 40 -8.51 6.51 -13.31
C THR A 40 -7.50 5.47 -13.77
N LYS A 41 -6.21 5.71 -13.50
CA LYS A 41 -5.15 4.72 -13.68
C LYS A 41 -4.90 4.03 -12.35
N TYR A 42 -5.00 2.71 -12.32
CA TYR A 42 -4.68 1.89 -11.15
C TYR A 42 -3.44 1.03 -11.44
N LEU A 43 -2.45 1.10 -10.55
CA LEU A 43 -1.19 0.38 -10.66
C LEU A 43 -0.90 -0.31 -9.32
N LYS A 44 -0.49 -1.58 -9.37
CA LYS A 44 -0.10 -2.36 -8.20
C LYS A 44 1.37 -2.73 -8.31
N PHE A 45 2.11 -2.48 -7.25
CA PHE A 45 3.55 -2.77 -7.15
C PHE A 45 3.81 -3.78 -6.04
N ASP A 46 4.89 -4.53 -6.18
CA ASP A 46 5.38 -5.44 -5.14
C ASP A 46 6.30 -4.69 -4.18
N GLY A 47 5.78 -4.39 -2.98
CA GLY A 47 6.51 -3.67 -1.94
C GLY A 47 7.56 -4.49 -1.18
N THR A 48 7.78 -5.77 -1.53
CA THR A 48 8.78 -6.63 -0.87
C THR A 48 10.17 -6.55 -1.49
N LYS A 49 10.29 -5.93 -2.68
CA LYS A 49 11.57 -5.73 -3.38
C LYS A 49 12.40 -4.62 -2.72
N GLN A 50 13.65 -4.47 -3.18
CA GLN A 50 14.50 -3.35 -2.79
C GLN A 50 13.88 -2.02 -3.23
N VAL A 51 14.09 -0.97 -2.42
CA VAL A 51 13.55 0.38 -2.68
C VAL A 51 13.90 0.87 -4.09
N ALA A 52 15.14 0.65 -4.54
CA ALA A 52 15.57 1.07 -5.88
C ALA A 52 14.80 0.38 -7.01
N GLU A 53 14.46 -0.90 -6.83
CA GLU A 53 13.68 -1.67 -7.81
C GLU A 53 12.23 -1.19 -7.85
N VAL A 54 11.61 -0.96 -6.69
CA VAL A 54 10.24 -0.44 -6.61
C VAL A 54 10.14 0.96 -7.23
N SER A 55 11.12 1.84 -6.98
CA SER A 55 11.16 3.17 -7.58
C SER A 55 11.26 3.10 -9.11
N ALA A 56 12.12 2.24 -9.65
CA ALA A 56 12.23 2.05 -11.09
C ALA A 56 10.95 1.48 -11.72
N ASP A 57 10.29 0.54 -11.04
CA ASP A 57 8.98 0.00 -11.47
C ASP A 57 7.92 1.11 -11.54
N ILE A 58 7.89 2.02 -10.55
CA ILE A 58 6.96 3.16 -10.50
C ILE A 58 7.26 4.16 -11.64
N GLU A 59 8.53 4.55 -11.82
CA GLU A 59 8.94 5.49 -12.89
C GLU A 59 8.54 4.95 -14.27
N LYS A 60 8.83 3.67 -14.53
CA LYS A 60 8.46 3.01 -15.78
C LYS A 60 6.96 2.96 -16.01
N ALA A 61 6.17 2.81 -14.95
CA ALA A 61 4.72 2.74 -15.06
C ALA A 61 4.07 4.11 -15.26
N LEU A 62 4.76 5.20 -14.92
CA LEU A 62 4.28 6.58 -15.08
C LEU A 62 4.76 7.27 -16.37
N ALA A 63 5.84 6.78 -16.98
CA ALA A 63 6.26 7.16 -18.33
C ALA A 63 5.19 6.82 -19.38
#